data_AF-A0A7S2XD18-F1
#
_entry.id   AF-A0A7S2XD18-F1
#
_cell.length_a   1.000
_cell.length_b   1.000
_cell.length_c   1.000
_cell.angle_alpha   90.00
_cell.angle_beta   90.00
_cell.angle_gamma   90.00
#
_symmetry.space_group_name_H-M   'P 1'
#
loop_
_entity.id
_entity.type
_entity.pdbx_description
1 polymer ?
#
loop_
_entity_poly.entity_id
_entity_poly.type
_entity_poly.pdbx_seq_one_letter_code
_entity_poly.pdbx_strand_id
1 'polypeptide(L)'
;VDQNDIIGSDIYNFQYSLQLDVRVAQTRNPKVGPINPADGAGDRLLCKGYSPFLVKHLAKGMRCMTGKSVQRISIPHLKPRSAKSKRRRPQISVRCRDGAQYTCDYVICCVPLGVLQKNHPDSAIHFEPALPAQKLSAIKSLGSGAHGKIVLRFRPDQIFWPKDTPQLVPLDQRYHILNLNAYGKKGVLCAHVWPPYAEEMGEDDEKAVEDLLEVLKGMFWNNTKDNNNTTTNAETKKDAKGDGAFPEPVDYVVARWNSDPFALGSYSYLKKGAVWQEIEDLYAPYPSKDPQVFFAGEATSLEGIQCVTGAHKSGERAARGVMAAMVNKRRGAAK
;
A
#
# COMPACT_ATOMS: atom_id res chain seq x y z
N VAL A 1 -26.79 2.50 8.87
CA VAL A 1 -25.53 2.82 8.16
C VAL A 1 -24.68 3.56 9.16
N ASP A 2 -23.64 2.89 9.65
CA ASP A 2 -22.83 3.36 10.78
C ASP A 2 -22.04 4.61 10.39
N GLN A 3 -22.18 5.70 11.17
CA GLN A 3 -21.64 7.03 10.85
C GLN A 3 -20.12 7.15 11.08
N ASN A 4 -19.49 6.11 11.63
CA ASN A 4 -18.07 6.08 11.97
C ASN A 4 -17.16 5.49 10.87
N ASP A 5 -17.70 5.03 9.74
CA ASP A 5 -16.93 4.32 8.69
C ASP A 5 -16.52 5.22 7.50
N ILE A 6 -16.75 6.53 7.57
CA ILE A 6 -16.49 7.44 6.44
C ILE A 6 -15.00 7.77 6.27
N ILE A 7 -14.19 7.67 7.34
CA ILE A 7 -12.77 8.04 7.29
C ILE A 7 -11.86 6.81 7.27
N GLY A 8 -12.22 5.73 7.98
CA GLY A 8 -11.40 4.52 8.07
C GLY A 8 -11.25 3.75 6.75
N SER A 9 -12.24 3.78 5.85
CA SER A 9 -12.22 2.99 4.61
C SER A 9 -11.43 3.62 3.45
N ASP A 10 -11.10 4.91 3.55
CA ASP A 10 -10.65 5.73 2.40
C ASP A 10 -9.15 6.09 2.45
N ILE A 11 -8.46 5.75 3.55
CA ILE A 11 -7.03 6.02 3.73
C ILE A 11 -6.14 5.08 2.91
N TYR A 12 -6.65 3.88 2.63
CA TYR A 12 -5.99 2.86 1.82
C TYR A 12 -5.96 3.26 0.35
N ASN A 13 -4.81 3.80 -0.06
CA ASN A 13 -4.29 3.85 -1.44
C ASN A 13 -4.86 4.96 -2.35
N PHE A 14 -4.06 6.03 -2.44
CA PHE A 14 -4.17 7.05 -3.48
C PHE A 14 -2.75 7.35 -3.95
N GLN A 15 -2.34 6.87 -5.13
CA GLN A 15 -1.09 7.28 -5.76
C GLN A 15 -1.08 6.91 -7.24
N TYR A 16 -1.39 7.88 -8.09
CA TYR A 16 -0.83 8.03 -9.43
C TYR A 16 -0.92 9.53 -9.76
N SER A 17 0.25 10.18 -9.82
CA SER A 17 0.55 11.36 -10.66
C SER A 17 1.81 12.14 -10.22
N LEU A 18 2.40 11.89 -9.04
CA LEU A 18 3.66 12.54 -8.66
C LEU A 18 4.65 11.56 -8.03
N GLN A 19 5.14 10.62 -8.84
CA GLN A 19 6.38 9.90 -8.51
C GLN A 19 7.57 10.73 -8.99
N LEU A 20 8.00 11.69 -8.19
CA LEU A 20 9.33 12.28 -8.31
C LEU A 20 9.91 12.49 -6.91
N ASP A 21 10.53 11.43 -6.39
CA ASP A 21 11.70 11.66 -5.55
C ASP A 21 12.92 11.63 -6.47
N VAL A 22 13.52 12.81 -6.68
CA VAL A 22 14.66 13.02 -7.60
C VAL A 22 15.91 12.24 -7.13
N ARG A 23 15.91 11.69 -5.90
CA ARG A 23 17.04 10.91 -5.36
C ARG A 23 16.90 9.40 -5.49
N VAL A 24 15.69 8.88 -5.72
CA VAL A 24 15.48 7.44 -5.98
C VAL A 24 15.22 7.26 -7.46
N ALA A 25 16.31 7.17 -8.23
CA ALA A 25 16.27 6.91 -9.66
C ALA A 25 15.42 5.67 -9.96
N GLN A 26 14.20 5.87 -10.46
CA GLN A 26 13.46 4.82 -11.14
C GLN A 26 14.19 4.53 -12.44
N THR A 27 14.99 3.46 -12.47
CA THR A 27 15.42 2.90 -13.75
C THR A 27 14.17 2.36 -14.44
N ARG A 28 13.88 2.85 -15.64
CA ARG A 28 12.77 2.34 -16.45
C ARG A 28 12.97 0.84 -16.65
N ASN A 29 11.98 -0.01 -16.34
CA ASN A 29 12.09 -1.45 -16.60
C ASN A 29 12.19 -1.64 -18.12
N PRO A 30 13.32 -2.08 -18.68
CA PRO A 30 13.47 -2.24 -20.13
C PRO A 30 12.58 -3.35 -20.70
N LYS A 31 12.03 -4.23 -19.85
CA LYS A 31 11.10 -5.31 -20.25
C LYS A 31 9.63 -4.87 -20.32
N VAL A 32 9.29 -3.68 -19.84
CA VAL A 32 7.91 -3.14 -19.90
C VAL A 32 7.90 -2.04 -20.97
N GLY A 33 7.13 -2.26 -22.03
CA GLY A 33 6.95 -1.28 -23.10
C GLY A 33 6.39 0.06 -22.58
N PRO A 34 6.51 1.15 -23.35
CA PRO A 34 5.87 2.40 -22.98
C PRO A 34 4.36 2.17 -22.76
N ILE A 35 3.82 2.74 -21.68
CA ILE A 35 2.37 2.82 -21.49
C ILE A 35 1.83 3.57 -22.71
N ASN A 36 0.95 2.94 -23.47
CA ASN A 36 0.41 3.51 -24.69
C ASN A 36 -0.48 4.72 -24.30
N PRO A 37 -0.15 5.96 -24.74
CA PRO A 37 -1.00 7.12 -24.46
C PRO A 37 -2.41 6.98 -25.03
N ALA A 38 -2.61 6.07 -26.00
CA ALA A 38 -3.90 5.79 -26.63
C ALA A 38 -4.89 5.01 -25.75
N ASP A 39 -4.51 4.54 -24.56
CA ASP A 39 -5.44 3.87 -23.63
C ASP A 39 -6.40 4.85 -22.90
N GLY A 40 -6.31 6.15 -23.22
CA GLY A 40 -7.45 7.08 -23.27
C GLY A 40 -8.12 7.53 -21.96
N ALA A 41 -7.80 6.94 -20.81
CA ALA A 41 -8.31 7.39 -19.52
C ALA A 41 -7.15 7.88 -18.65
N GLY A 42 -6.92 9.20 -18.62
CA GLY A 42 -6.02 9.80 -17.63
C GLY A 42 -6.40 9.42 -16.20
N ASP A 43 -5.51 9.69 -15.25
CA ASP A 43 -5.66 9.27 -13.85
C ASP A 43 -7.06 9.60 -13.27
N ARG A 44 -7.65 8.63 -12.57
CA ARG A 44 -8.99 8.72 -11.97
C ARG A 44 -8.94 8.44 -10.47
N LEU A 45 -9.77 9.17 -9.72
CA LEU A 45 -10.03 8.90 -8.31
C LEU A 45 -11.31 8.08 -8.14
N LEU A 46 -11.23 7.00 -7.36
CA LEU A 46 -12.40 6.26 -6.89
C LEU A 46 -13.03 6.98 -5.70
N CYS A 47 -13.93 7.94 -5.94
CA CYS A 47 -14.52 8.79 -4.89
C CYS A 47 -15.36 8.03 -3.83
N LYS A 48 -15.69 6.75 -4.06
CA LYS A 48 -16.35 5.87 -3.09
C LYS A 48 -15.37 5.02 -2.27
N GLY A 49 -14.07 5.24 -2.43
CA GLY A 49 -13.01 4.43 -1.82
C GLY A 49 -12.74 3.12 -2.57
N TYR A 50 -11.51 2.61 -2.45
CA TYR A 50 -11.12 1.33 -3.04
C TYR A 50 -11.74 0.12 -2.31
N SER A 51 -12.01 0.24 -1.01
CA SER A 51 -12.45 -0.89 -0.19
C SER A 51 -13.81 -1.48 -0.61
N PRO A 52 -14.90 -0.68 -0.77
CA PRO A 52 -16.18 -1.23 -1.19
C PRO A 52 -16.18 -1.81 -2.60
N PHE A 53 -15.47 -1.15 -3.52
CA PHE A 53 -15.46 -1.50 -4.94
C PHE A 53 -14.55 -2.70 -5.25
N LEU A 54 -13.37 -2.75 -4.64
CA LEU A 54 -12.35 -3.74 -4.96
C LEU A 54 -12.26 -4.81 -3.87
N VAL A 55 -11.93 -4.42 -2.64
CA VAL A 55 -11.60 -5.38 -1.57
C VAL A 55 -12.83 -6.20 -1.15
N LYS A 56 -13.93 -5.53 -0.80
CA LYS A 56 -15.19 -6.19 -0.39
C LYS A 56 -15.80 -6.98 -1.56
N HIS A 57 -15.66 -6.48 -2.78
CA HIS A 57 -16.13 -7.17 -3.98
C HIS A 57 -15.37 -8.48 -4.23
N LEU A 58 -14.03 -8.42 -4.24
CA LEU A 58 -13.18 -9.60 -4.46
C LEU A 58 -13.29 -10.63 -3.32
N ALA A 59 -13.54 -10.17 -2.09
CA ALA A 59 -13.73 -11.06 -0.95
C ALA A 59 -15.08 -11.80 -0.97
N LYS A 60 -16.04 -11.40 -1.82
CA LYS A 60 -17.38 -12.00 -1.86
C LYS A 60 -17.28 -13.48 -2.26
N GLY A 61 -17.79 -14.36 -1.40
CA GLY A 61 -17.73 -15.81 -1.61
C GLY A 61 -16.40 -16.46 -1.21
N MET A 62 -15.43 -15.68 -0.74
CA MET A 62 -14.18 -16.20 -0.17
C MET A 62 -14.32 -16.40 1.34
N ARG A 63 -13.68 -17.45 1.87
CA ARG A 63 -13.51 -17.61 3.32
C ARG A 63 -12.33 -16.75 3.79
N CYS A 64 -12.61 -15.52 4.20
CA CYS A 64 -11.63 -14.62 4.78
C CYS A 64 -11.59 -14.78 6.31
N MET A 65 -10.44 -15.13 6.88
CA MET A 65 -10.25 -15.30 8.32
C MET A 65 -9.47 -14.11 8.88
N THR A 66 -10.16 -13.15 9.50
CA THR A 66 -9.54 -11.99 10.15
C THR A 66 -9.04 -12.33 11.55
N GLY A 67 -8.15 -11.49 12.09
CA GLY A 67 -7.52 -11.73 13.40
C GLY A 67 -6.54 -12.92 13.45
N LYS A 68 -6.22 -13.52 12.30
CA LYS A 68 -5.30 -14.67 12.19
C LYS A 68 -3.92 -14.22 11.69
N SER A 69 -3.06 -13.75 12.60
CA SER A 69 -1.67 -13.45 12.26
C SER A 69 -0.85 -14.74 12.11
N VAL A 70 -0.33 -15.00 10.91
CA VAL A 70 0.52 -16.16 10.63
C VAL A 70 1.90 -15.95 11.26
N GLN A 71 2.38 -16.97 11.99
CA GLN A 71 3.69 -16.96 12.62
C GLN A 71 4.67 -17.93 11.94
N ARG A 72 4.17 -19.04 11.40
CA ARG A 72 5.02 -20.08 10.81
C ARG A 72 4.36 -20.78 9.64
N ILE A 73 5.14 -21.03 8.59
CA ILE A 73 4.78 -21.86 7.44
C ILE A 73 5.80 -23.00 7.37
N SER A 74 5.36 -24.21 7.70
CA SER A 74 6.19 -25.42 7.72
C SER A 74 5.82 -26.35 6.56
N ILE A 75 6.77 -26.57 5.66
CA ILE A 75 6.73 -27.51 4.56
C ILE A 75 7.43 -28.80 5.01
N PRO A 76 6.72 -29.92 5.12
CA PRO A 76 7.31 -31.17 5.57
C PRO A 76 8.44 -31.64 4.65
N HIS A 77 9.56 -32.09 5.23
CA HIS A 77 10.72 -32.58 4.51
C HIS A 77 10.33 -33.69 3.51
N LEU A 78 10.53 -33.41 2.22
CA LEU A 78 10.45 -34.40 1.16
C LEU A 78 11.71 -35.29 1.24
N LYS A 79 11.63 -36.44 1.91
CA LYS A 79 12.56 -37.53 1.57
C LYS A 79 12.35 -37.87 0.09
N PRO A 80 13.41 -38.10 -0.72
CA PRO A 80 13.25 -38.50 -2.10
C PRO A 80 12.33 -39.72 -2.18
N ARG A 81 11.26 -39.62 -2.99
CA ARG A 81 10.23 -40.66 -3.08
C ARG A 81 10.87 -41.96 -3.56
N SER A 82 10.64 -43.05 -2.84
CA SER A 82 10.63 -44.38 -3.45
C SER A 82 9.46 -44.42 -4.45
N ALA A 83 9.73 -44.84 -5.69
CA ALA A 83 8.76 -44.91 -6.79
C ALA A 83 7.52 -45.78 -6.48
N LYS A 84 7.52 -46.53 -5.36
CA LYS A 84 6.46 -47.51 -5.02
C LYS A 84 5.44 -47.05 -3.96
N SER A 85 5.52 -45.84 -3.41
CA SER A 85 4.60 -45.41 -2.33
C SER A 85 3.40 -44.59 -2.82
N LYS A 86 2.19 -45.17 -2.70
CA LYS A 86 0.86 -44.53 -2.93
C LYS A 86 0.41 -43.58 -1.80
N ARG A 87 1.31 -43.08 -0.93
CA ARG A 87 0.92 -42.19 0.19
C ARG A 87 0.60 -40.76 -0.28
N ARG A 88 -0.42 -40.14 0.34
CA ARG A 88 -0.76 -38.71 0.22
C ARG A 88 0.47 -37.83 0.50
N ARG A 89 0.63 -36.76 -0.29
CA ARG A 89 1.68 -35.74 -0.08
C ARG A 89 1.55 -35.21 1.35
N PRO A 90 2.66 -35.05 2.09
CA PRO A 90 2.58 -34.43 3.41
C PRO A 90 2.17 -32.95 3.24
N GLN A 91 1.19 -32.54 4.05
CA GLN A 91 0.55 -31.23 3.93
C GLN A 91 1.39 -30.14 4.59
N ILE A 92 1.34 -28.94 4.00
CA ILE A 92 1.93 -27.74 4.57
C ILE A 92 1.15 -27.40 5.84
N SER A 93 1.86 -27.04 6.91
CA SER A 93 1.28 -26.56 8.16
C SER A 93 1.46 -25.05 8.26
N VAL A 94 0.37 -24.31 8.48
CA VAL A 94 0.36 -22.88 8.74
C VAL A 94 -0.08 -22.66 10.19
N ARG A 95 0.81 -22.12 11.02
CA ARG A 95 0.53 -21.82 12.43
C ARG A 95 0.35 -20.32 12.60
N CYS A 96 -0.72 -19.94 13.28
CA CYS A 96 -1.02 -18.58 13.67
C CYS A 96 -0.56 -18.30 15.11
N ARG A 97 -0.38 -17.02 15.45
CA ARG A 97 0.06 -16.57 16.78
C ARG A 97 -0.93 -16.88 17.89
N ASP A 98 -2.22 -16.90 17.56
CA ASP A 98 -3.31 -17.29 18.48
C ASP A 98 -3.36 -18.80 18.77
N GLY A 99 -2.41 -19.58 18.25
CA GLY A 99 -2.35 -21.03 18.39
C GLY A 99 -3.13 -21.80 17.33
N ALA A 100 -3.91 -21.13 16.47
CA ALA A 100 -4.64 -21.80 15.40
C ALA A 100 -3.66 -22.44 14.39
N GLN A 101 -4.06 -23.58 13.84
CA GLN A 101 -3.25 -24.32 12.87
C GLN A 101 -4.11 -24.78 11.69
N TYR A 102 -3.57 -24.62 10.49
CA TYR A 102 -4.22 -24.98 9.24
C TYR A 102 -3.31 -25.87 8.41
N THR A 103 -3.89 -26.83 7.70
CA THR A 103 -3.17 -27.71 6.77
C THR A 103 -3.64 -27.50 5.34
N CYS A 104 -2.71 -27.41 4.39
CA CYS A 104 -3.04 -27.21 2.97
C CYS A 104 -2.03 -27.90 2.04
N ASP A 105 -2.39 -28.07 0.77
CA ASP A 105 -1.48 -28.59 -0.25
C ASP A 105 -0.53 -27.51 -0.80
N TYR A 106 -1.01 -26.26 -0.86
CA TYR A 106 -0.31 -25.11 -1.43
C TYR A 106 -0.60 -23.84 -0.61
N VAL A 107 0.35 -22.91 -0.60
CA VAL A 107 0.22 -21.57 0.01
C VAL A 107 0.48 -20.52 -1.07
N ILE A 108 -0.33 -19.48 -1.10
CA ILE A 108 0.00 -18.22 -1.79
C ILE A 108 0.32 -17.20 -0.69
N CYS A 109 1.56 -16.71 -0.69
CA CYS A 109 2.10 -15.76 0.27
C CYS A 109 2.03 -14.35 -0.34
N CYS A 110 1.07 -13.55 0.14
CA CYS A 110 0.84 -12.16 -0.31
C CYS A 110 1.31 -11.12 0.71
N VAL A 111 2.24 -11.49 1.58
CA VAL A 111 2.65 -10.64 2.70
C VAL A 111 3.51 -9.46 2.20
N PRO A 112 3.38 -8.26 2.77
CA PRO A 112 4.16 -7.11 2.35
C PRO A 112 5.67 -7.35 2.48
N LEU A 113 6.45 -6.72 1.60
CA LEU A 113 7.90 -6.80 1.64
C LEU A 113 8.45 -6.32 3.00
N GLY A 114 7.89 -5.26 3.57
CA GLY A 114 8.27 -4.75 4.89
C GLY A 114 8.16 -5.82 5.99
N VAL A 115 7.10 -6.65 5.96
CA VAL A 115 6.91 -7.78 6.90
C VAL A 115 7.91 -8.90 6.68
N LEU A 116 8.30 -9.17 5.43
CA LEU A 116 9.35 -10.15 5.13
C LEU A 116 10.74 -9.69 5.58
N GLN A 117 10.96 -8.38 5.63
CA GLN A 117 12.24 -7.75 5.99
C GLN A 117 12.38 -7.56 7.49
N LYS A 118 11.34 -6.99 8.10
CA LYS A 118 11.36 -6.55 9.49
C LYS A 118 10.75 -7.66 10.34
N ASN A 119 11.57 -8.25 11.20
CA ASN A 119 11.19 -9.34 12.10
C ASN A 119 10.31 -8.82 13.26
N HIS A 120 9.20 -8.15 12.94
CA HIS A 120 8.31 -7.53 13.91
C HIS A 120 7.56 -8.59 14.73
N PRO A 121 7.44 -8.44 16.07
CA PRO A 121 6.81 -9.43 16.94
C PRO A 121 5.39 -9.86 16.51
N ASP A 122 4.63 -8.96 15.91
CA ASP A 122 3.22 -9.19 15.57
C ASP A 122 2.98 -9.80 14.18
N SER A 123 3.96 -9.71 13.27
CA SER A 123 3.75 -10.04 11.84
C SER A 123 4.84 -10.89 11.21
N ALA A 124 6.02 -11.04 11.84
CA ALA A 124 7.11 -11.86 11.31
C ALA A 124 6.73 -13.34 11.06
N ILE A 125 7.06 -13.85 9.89
CA ILE A 125 6.74 -15.23 9.49
C ILE A 125 8.02 -16.06 9.41
N HIS A 126 8.04 -17.17 10.14
CA HIS A 126 9.11 -18.16 10.04
C HIS A 126 8.78 -19.21 8.98
N PHE A 127 9.65 -19.37 7.99
CA PHE A 127 9.56 -20.43 7.00
C PHE A 127 10.42 -21.62 7.42
N GLU A 128 9.84 -22.81 7.36
CA GLU A 128 10.53 -24.07 7.66
C GLU A 128 10.29 -25.05 6.49
N PRO A 129 11.31 -25.47 5.73
CA PRO A 129 12.70 -25.04 5.82
C PRO A 129 12.86 -23.54 5.53
N ALA A 130 14.05 -23.00 5.82
CA ALA A 130 14.36 -21.62 5.51
C ALA A 130 14.20 -21.33 4.00
N LEU A 131 13.87 -20.08 3.68
CA LEU A 131 13.85 -19.60 2.30
C LEU A 131 15.27 -19.68 1.68
N PRO A 132 15.39 -19.92 0.37
CA PRO A 132 16.68 -20.04 -0.31
C PRO A 132 17.43 -18.72 -0.31
N ALA A 133 18.76 -18.79 -0.38
CA ALA A 133 19.65 -17.63 -0.30
C ALA A 133 19.33 -16.54 -1.33
N GLN A 134 18.96 -16.90 -2.56
CA GLN A 134 18.57 -15.95 -3.61
C GLN A 134 17.36 -15.11 -3.17
N LYS A 135 16.32 -15.76 -2.62
CA LYS A 135 15.11 -15.08 -2.15
C LYS A 135 15.39 -14.20 -0.93
N LEU A 136 16.21 -14.67 0.02
CA LEU A 136 16.62 -13.86 1.17
C LEU A 136 17.44 -12.62 0.74
N SER A 137 18.32 -12.78 -0.25
CA SER A 137 19.07 -11.68 -0.86
C SER A 137 18.13 -10.65 -1.49
N ALA A 138 17.15 -11.11 -2.28
CA ALA A 138 16.13 -10.26 -2.87
C ALA A 138 15.28 -9.50 -1.84
N ILE A 139 14.86 -10.18 -0.77
CA ILE A 139 14.14 -9.54 0.34
C ILE A 139 14.99 -8.41 0.94
N LYS A 140 16.31 -8.60 1.09
CA LYS A 140 17.21 -7.59 1.67
C LYS A 140 17.51 -6.41 0.71
N SER A 141 17.71 -6.69 -0.57
CA SER A 141 18.13 -5.71 -1.58
C SER A 141 17.00 -4.82 -2.06
N LEU A 142 15.75 -5.28 -2.01
CA LEU A 142 14.59 -4.43 -2.27
C LEU A 142 14.34 -3.49 -1.08
N GLY A 143 13.75 -2.33 -1.34
CA GLY A 143 13.34 -1.35 -0.34
C GLY A 143 11.84 -1.37 -0.11
N SER A 144 11.40 -0.97 1.07
CA SER A 144 10.00 -0.71 1.40
C SER A 144 9.93 0.72 1.94
N GLY A 145 9.40 1.63 1.14
CA GLY A 145 9.47 3.07 1.41
C GLY A 145 8.49 3.53 2.50
N ALA A 146 8.64 4.75 2.97
CA ALA A 146 7.68 5.40 3.87
C ALA A 146 6.74 6.32 3.11
N HIS A 147 5.49 6.39 3.56
CA HIS A 147 4.50 7.36 3.09
C HIS A 147 3.59 7.69 4.26
N GLY A 148 3.26 8.97 4.44
CA GLY A 148 2.33 9.43 5.46
C GLY A 148 1.08 10.03 4.82
N LYS A 149 -0.05 9.94 5.51
CA LYS A 149 -1.25 10.71 5.15
C LYS A 149 -1.88 11.33 6.38
N ILE A 150 -2.31 12.58 6.26
CA ILE A 150 -3.13 13.26 7.26
C ILE A 150 -4.42 13.66 6.57
N VAL A 151 -5.52 13.04 6.97
CA VAL A 151 -6.86 13.34 6.46
C VAL A 151 -7.56 14.22 7.49
N LEU A 152 -8.02 15.39 7.06
CA LEU A 152 -8.77 16.32 7.90
C LEU A 152 -10.18 16.46 7.34
N ARG A 153 -11.18 16.42 8.23
CA ARG A 153 -12.58 16.70 7.88
C ARG A 153 -13.05 17.93 8.64
N PHE A 154 -13.58 18.90 7.91
CA PHE A 154 -14.20 20.12 8.45
C PHE A 154 -15.71 20.09 8.21
N ARG A 155 -16.45 20.94 8.92
CA ARG A 155 -17.87 21.13 8.61
C ARG A 155 -18.02 21.78 7.23
N PRO A 156 -19.01 21.40 6.41
CA PRO A 156 -19.17 21.95 5.05
C PRO A 156 -19.37 23.47 4.98
N ASP A 157 -19.91 24.07 6.05
CA ASP A 157 -20.10 25.52 6.21
C ASP A 157 -18.84 26.25 6.69
N GLN A 158 -17.78 25.52 7.04
CA GLN A 158 -16.50 26.04 7.53
C GLN A 158 -15.33 25.78 6.58
N ILE A 159 -15.62 25.47 5.31
CA ILE A 159 -14.59 25.35 4.28
C ILE A 159 -14.00 26.74 4.01
N PHE A 160 -12.69 26.89 4.25
CA PHE A 160 -11.94 28.14 4.11
C PHE A 160 -10.94 28.13 2.94
N TRP A 161 -10.91 27.06 2.15
CA TRP A 161 -10.07 26.89 0.96
C TRP A 161 -10.92 26.84 -0.32
N PRO A 162 -10.33 27.07 -1.51
CA PRO A 162 -11.03 26.94 -2.78
C PRO A 162 -11.65 25.55 -2.97
N LYS A 163 -12.96 25.49 -3.19
CA LYS A 163 -13.72 24.22 -3.21
C LYS A 163 -13.43 23.34 -4.42
N ASP A 164 -13.11 23.94 -5.56
CA ASP A 164 -12.99 23.27 -6.84
C ASP A 164 -11.53 23.07 -7.29
N THR A 165 -10.57 23.59 -6.53
CA THR A 165 -9.14 23.40 -6.81
C THR A 165 -8.72 22.01 -6.35
N PRO A 166 -8.35 21.07 -7.25
CA PRO A 166 -8.18 19.66 -6.86
C PRO A 166 -6.95 19.39 -5.99
N GLN A 167 -5.94 20.25 -6.04
CA GLN A 167 -4.70 20.13 -5.28
C GLN A 167 -4.29 21.47 -4.71
N LEU A 168 -3.81 21.47 -3.47
CA LEU A 168 -3.24 22.63 -2.78
C LEU A 168 -1.77 22.33 -2.50
N VAL A 169 -0.89 23.25 -2.89
CA VAL A 169 0.56 23.11 -2.73
C VAL A 169 1.04 24.18 -1.74
N PRO A 170 1.25 23.82 -0.46
CA PRO A 170 1.83 24.74 0.51
C PRO A 170 3.31 25.02 0.20
N LEU A 171 3.85 26.10 0.76
CA LEU A 171 5.30 26.36 0.77
C LEU A 171 6.06 25.38 1.67
N ASP A 172 5.38 24.83 2.69
CA ASP A 172 5.92 23.78 3.53
C ASP A 172 6.07 22.49 2.70
N GLN A 173 7.32 22.09 2.48
CA GLN A 173 7.68 20.96 1.61
C GLN A 173 7.26 19.60 2.18
N ARG A 174 6.80 19.54 3.43
CA ARG A 174 6.32 18.30 4.04
C ARG A 174 5.03 17.80 3.38
N TYR A 175 4.22 18.71 2.85
CA TYR A 175 2.85 18.40 2.47
C TYR A 175 2.57 18.64 0.99
N HIS A 176 1.89 17.68 0.38
CA HIS A 176 1.11 17.91 -0.84
C HIS A 176 -0.35 17.56 -0.57
N ILE A 177 -1.25 18.52 -0.70
CA ILE A 177 -2.62 18.37 -0.22
C ILE A 177 -3.57 18.11 -1.38
N LEU A 178 -4.25 16.97 -1.32
CA LEU A 178 -5.36 16.67 -2.21
C LEU A 178 -6.64 17.23 -1.61
N ASN A 179 -7.33 18.08 -2.37
CA ASN A 179 -8.61 18.63 -1.96
C ASN A 179 -9.73 17.64 -2.32
N LEU A 180 -10.04 16.73 -1.40
CA LEU A 180 -11.07 15.72 -1.61
C LEU A 180 -12.48 16.32 -1.76
N ASN A 181 -12.69 17.57 -1.32
CA ASN A 181 -13.91 18.32 -1.61
C ASN A 181 -14.20 18.44 -3.12
N ALA A 182 -13.18 18.74 -3.93
CA ALA A 182 -13.30 18.86 -5.39
C ALA A 182 -13.70 17.52 -6.06
N TYR A 183 -13.60 16.42 -5.32
CA TYR A 183 -13.96 15.07 -5.77
C TYR A 183 -15.22 14.53 -5.08
N GLY A 184 -16.02 15.41 -4.45
CA GLY A 184 -17.30 15.08 -3.85
C GLY A 184 -17.25 14.65 -2.37
N LYS A 185 -16.07 14.58 -1.75
CA LYS A 185 -15.93 14.37 -0.30
C LYS A 185 -15.97 15.72 0.41
N LYS A 186 -17.18 16.24 0.63
CA LYS A 186 -17.41 17.59 1.14
C LYS A 186 -16.63 17.86 2.44
N GLY A 187 -15.86 18.95 2.45
CA GLY A 187 -15.11 19.39 3.62
C GLY A 187 -13.89 18.53 3.99
N VAL A 188 -13.39 17.68 3.08
CA VAL A 188 -12.26 16.80 3.36
C VAL A 188 -10.99 17.23 2.62
N LEU A 189 -9.87 17.27 3.33
CA LEU A 189 -8.52 17.41 2.80
C LEU A 189 -7.71 16.15 3.11
N CYS A 190 -6.81 15.76 2.21
CA CYS A 190 -5.86 14.68 2.43
C CYS A 190 -4.44 15.18 2.11
N ALA A 191 -3.66 15.46 3.14
CA ALA A 191 -2.24 15.80 3.00
C ALA A 191 -1.41 14.53 2.85
N HIS A 192 -0.61 14.48 1.80
CA HIS A 192 0.41 13.47 1.59
C HIS A 192 1.72 13.96 2.22
N VAL A 193 2.37 13.06 2.96
CA VAL A 193 3.70 13.28 3.54
C VAL A 193 4.65 12.28 2.88
N TRP A 194 5.71 12.80 2.27
CA TRP A 194 6.71 12.01 1.54
C TRP A 194 7.99 11.87 2.36
N PRO A 195 8.88 10.92 2.04
CA PRO A 195 10.22 10.89 2.61
C PRO A 195 10.99 12.21 2.33
N PRO A 196 11.87 12.66 3.24
CA PRO A 196 12.20 12.03 4.52
C PRO A 196 11.14 12.26 5.62
N TYR A 197 10.26 13.25 5.46
CA TYR A 197 9.33 13.69 6.50
C TYR A 197 8.33 12.62 6.97
N ALA A 198 7.95 11.68 6.09
CA ALA A 198 7.10 10.55 6.46
C ALA A 198 7.78 9.61 7.49
N GLU A 199 9.11 9.54 7.47
CA GLU A 199 9.90 8.76 8.44
C GLU A 199 10.05 9.51 9.77
N GLU A 200 9.94 10.83 9.73
CA GLU A 200 10.15 11.75 10.87
C GLU A 200 8.84 12.21 11.53
N MET A 201 7.68 11.77 11.03
CA MET A 201 6.35 12.25 11.41
C MET A 201 5.95 11.97 12.88
N GLY A 202 6.82 11.33 13.68
CA GLY A 202 6.58 10.97 15.08
C GLY A 202 5.44 9.97 15.26
N GLU A 203 5.06 9.70 16.51
CA GLU A 203 3.91 8.83 16.86
C GLU A 203 2.67 9.63 17.32
N ASP A 204 2.82 10.93 17.52
CA ASP A 204 1.78 11.82 18.03
C ASP A 204 0.88 12.31 16.88
N ASP A 205 -0.39 11.89 16.89
CA ASP A 205 -1.39 12.27 15.89
C ASP A 205 -1.82 13.73 16.03
N GLU A 206 -2.03 14.20 17.27
CA GLU A 206 -2.47 15.56 17.56
C GLU A 206 -1.41 16.54 17.06
N LYS A 207 -0.14 16.26 17.36
CA LYS A 207 0.97 17.09 16.89
C LYS A 207 1.07 17.15 15.36
N ALA A 208 0.89 16.02 14.67
CA ALA A 208 0.93 15.97 13.21
C ALA A 208 -0.22 16.78 12.58
N VAL A 209 -1.40 16.74 13.20
CA VAL A 209 -2.58 17.52 12.79
C VAL A 209 -2.36 19.00 13.06
N GLU A 210 -1.89 19.38 14.25
CA GLU A 210 -1.57 20.77 14.61
C GLU A 210 -0.59 21.40 13.61
N ASP A 211 0.49 20.69 13.27
CA ASP A 211 1.48 21.15 12.30
C ASP A 211 0.85 21.42 10.92
N LEU A 212 -0.04 20.55 10.46
CA LEU A 212 -0.76 20.75 9.20
C LEU A 212 -1.77 21.90 9.29
N LEU A 213 -2.45 22.07 10.42
CA LEU A 213 -3.37 23.18 10.64
C LEU A 213 -2.63 24.52 10.64
N GLU A 214 -1.43 24.61 11.21
CA GLU A 214 -0.59 25.82 11.13
C GLU A 214 -0.22 26.17 9.69
N VAL A 215 0.11 25.17 8.87
CA VAL A 215 0.34 25.38 7.43
C VAL A 215 -0.91 25.92 6.74
N LEU A 216 -2.08 25.32 7.00
CA LEU A 216 -3.36 25.76 6.42
C LEU A 216 -3.77 27.17 6.89
N LYS A 217 -3.54 27.51 8.16
CA LYS A 217 -3.72 28.87 8.71
C LYS A 217 -2.83 29.87 7.98
N GLY A 218 -1.55 29.54 7.78
CA GLY A 218 -0.61 30.37 7.02
C GLY A 218 -1.06 30.60 5.58
N MET A 219 -1.59 29.58 4.91
CA MET A 219 -2.04 29.67 3.52
C MET A 219 -3.30 30.55 3.34
N PHE A 220 -4.30 30.38 4.21
CA PHE A 220 -5.66 30.88 3.94
C PHE A 220 -6.18 31.89 4.96
N TRP A 221 -5.55 32.00 6.13
CA TRP A 221 -6.06 32.80 7.25
C TRP A 221 -5.21 34.03 7.57
N ASN A 222 -3.88 33.91 7.49
CA ASN A 222 -2.96 34.97 7.92
C ASN A 222 -2.86 36.18 6.96
N ASN A 223 -3.57 36.18 5.82
CA ASN A 223 -3.52 37.25 4.80
C ASN A 223 -4.64 38.30 4.89
N THR A 224 -5.43 38.34 5.96
CA THR A 224 -6.58 39.26 6.04
C THR A 224 -6.32 40.64 6.66
N LYS A 225 -5.08 40.98 7.06
CA LYS A 225 -4.82 42.29 7.71
C LYS A 225 -3.85 43.25 7.03
N ASP A 226 -3.08 42.84 6.02
CA ASP A 226 -2.16 43.75 5.32
C ASP A 226 -2.57 43.93 3.85
N ASN A 227 -3.45 44.90 3.57
CA ASN A 227 -3.58 45.48 2.23
C ASN A 227 -4.26 46.86 2.27
N ASN A 228 -3.51 47.86 2.74
CA ASN A 228 -3.79 49.27 2.43
C ASN A 228 -3.07 49.77 1.16
N ASN A 229 -2.47 48.89 0.34
CA ASN A 229 -1.98 49.29 -0.98
C ASN A 229 -1.64 48.09 -1.87
N THR A 230 -2.57 47.67 -2.73
CA THR A 230 -2.28 47.33 -4.15
C THR A 230 -3.54 46.85 -4.86
N THR A 231 -3.81 47.51 -5.97
CA THR A 231 -4.83 47.20 -6.97
C THR A 231 -4.42 45.95 -7.74
N THR A 232 -4.95 44.78 -7.36
CA THR A 232 -4.97 43.58 -8.21
C THR A 232 -6.30 42.82 -8.06
N ASN A 233 -6.98 42.70 -9.21
CA ASN A 233 -8.11 41.87 -9.63
C ASN A 233 -9.01 41.21 -8.57
N ALA A 234 -10.27 41.65 -8.56
CA ALA A 234 -11.30 41.38 -7.57
C ALA A 234 -12.05 40.02 -7.69
N GLU A 235 -11.53 39.03 -8.41
CA GLU A 235 -12.28 37.79 -8.69
C GLU A 235 -11.92 36.59 -7.79
N THR A 236 -10.81 36.65 -7.04
CA THR A 236 -10.37 35.55 -6.13
C THR A 236 -10.59 35.81 -4.64
N LYS A 237 -11.12 36.96 -4.24
CA LYS A 237 -11.23 37.37 -2.82
C LYS A 237 -12.53 36.98 -2.10
N LYS A 238 -13.47 36.27 -2.73
CA LYS A 238 -14.79 36.02 -2.12
C LYS A 238 -14.88 34.87 -1.12
N ASP A 239 -13.90 33.96 -1.08
CA ASP A 239 -14.00 32.74 -0.27
C ASP A 239 -13.10 32.70 0.98
N ALA A 240 -12.17 33.65 1.13
CA ALA A 240 -11.30 33.75 2.31
C ALA A 240 -11.95 34.64 3.38
N LYS A 241 -12.83 34.07 4.19
CA LYS A 241 -13.54 34.78 5.25
C LYS A 241 -12.65 34.85 6.51
N GLY A 242 -11.94 35.96 6.73
CA GLY A 242 -11.07 36.16 7.91
C GLY A 242 -11.64 37.12 8.95
N ASP A 243 -12.84 36.84 9.44
CA ASP A 243 -13.39 37.44 10.68
C ASP A 243 -13.88 36.30 11.58
N GLY A 244 -13.04 35.86 12.53
CA GLY A 244 -13.38 34.80 13.49
C GLY A 244 -12.18 33.95 13.95
N ALA A 245 -12.45 32.91 14.73
CA ALA A 245 -11.48 31.86 15.04
C ALA A 245 -11.27 30.96 13.80
N PHE A 246 -10.04 30.47 13.60
CA PHE A 246 -9.77 29.50 12.55
C PHE A 246 -10.59 28.22 12.78
N PRO A 247 -11.24 27.65 11.74
CA PRO A 247 -12.03 26.43 11.92
C PRO A 247 -11.19 25.24 12.38
N GLU A 248 -11.68 24.52 13.38
CA GLU A 248 -11.11 23.24 13.80
C GLU A 248 -11.71 22.07 13.01
N PRO A 249 -10.93 21.02 12.68
CA PRO A 249 -11.47 19.82 12.07
C PRO A 249 -12.44 19.13 13.03
N VAL A 250 -13.53 18.58 12.49
CA VAL A 250 -14.46 17.75 13.25
C VAL A 250 -13.98 16.32 13.40
N ASP A 251 -12.96 15.93 12.64
CA ASP A 251 -12.39 14.58 12.62
C ASP A 251 -11.08 14.56 11.85
N TYR A 252 -10.20 13.62 12.18
CA TYR A 252 -8.96 13.42 11.45
C TYR A 252 -8.50 11.97 11.52
N VAL A 253 -7.66 11.57 10.55
CA VAL A 253 -6.87 10.34 10.67
C VAL A 253 -5.47 10.57 10.16
N VAL A 254 -4.50 10.03 10.90
CA VAL A 254 -3.08 10.03 10.55
C VAL A 254 -2.63 8.60 10.23
N ALA A 255 -2.12 8.38 9.02
CA ALA A 255 -1.64 7.09 8.56
C ALA A 255 -0.11 7.05 8.50
N ARG A 256 0.49 6.07 9.19
CA ARG A 256 1.93 5.81 9.25
C ARG A 256 2.25 4.38 8.78
N TRP A 257 2.38 4.18 7.47
CA TRP A 257 2.56 2.84 6.89
C TRP A 257 3.85 2.15 7.33
N ASN A 258 4.90 2.91 7.62
CA ASN A 258 6.18 2.43 8.12
C ASN A 258 6.10 1.83 9.54
N SER A 259 5.12 2.28 10.34
CA SER A 259 4.90 1.83 11.72
C SER A 259 3.78 0.79 11.85
N ASP A 260 2.92 0.64 10.84
CA ASP A 260 1.90 -0.43 10.83
C ASP A 260 2.60 -1.80 10.88
N PRO A 261 2.36 -2.62 11.92
CA PRO A 261 3.03 -3.91 12.09
C PRO A 261 2.76 -4.89 10.94
N PHE A 262 1.65 -4.74 10.20
CA PHE A 262 1.27 -5.63 9.10
C PHE A 262 1.65 -5.09 7.71
N ALA A 263 2.20 -3.89 7.61
CA ALA A 263 2.73 -3.31 6.37
C ALA A 263 4.24 -3.07 6.46
N LEU A 264 4.68 -2.40 7.53
CA LEU A 264 6.08 -2.06 7.83
C LEU A 264 6.77 -1.27 6.71
N GLY A 265 5.98 -0.49 5.98
CA GLY A 265 6.32 0.28 4.80
C GLY A 265 5.09 0.48 3.92
N SER A 266 5.22 1.35 2.94
CA SER A 266 4.16 1.73 2.00
C SER A 266 4.25 0.90 0.72
N TYR A 267 5.30 1.12 -0.08
CA TYR A 267 5.48 0.48 -1.38
C TYR A 267 6.92 0.02 -1.57
N SER A 268 7.11 -1.05 -2.34
CA SER A 268 8.44 -1.57 -2.63
C SER A 268 9.19 -0.79 -3.71
N TYR A 269 10.51 -0.70 -3.63
CA TYR A 269 11.34 -0.05 -4.66
C TYR A 269 12.68 -0.76 -4.81
N LEU A 270 13.38 -0.51 -5.92
CA LEU A 270 14.75 -0.97 -6.12
C LEU A 270 15.71 -0.06 -5.35
N LYS A 271 16.43 -0.58 -4.36
CA LYS A 271 17.52 0.18 -3.72
C LYS A 271 18.65 0.43 -4.72
N LYS A 272 19.51 1.40 -4.43
CA LYS A 272 20.73 1.64 -5.20
C LYS A 272 21.53 0.33 -5.34
N GLY A 273 21.79 -0.06 -6.59
CA GLY A 273 22.53 -1.29 -6.92
C GLY A 273 21.69 -2.56 -7.04
N ALA A 274 20.39 -2.53 -6.70
CA ALA A 274 19.49 -3.64 -6.99
C ALA A 274 19.12 -3.65 -8.48
N VAL A 275 18.92 -4.84 -9.04
CA VAL A 275 18.46 -5.03 -10.43
C VAL A 275 17.07 -5.69 -10.46
N TRP A 276 16.57 -5.93 -11.67
CA TRP A 276 15.24 -6.54 -11.85
C TRP A 276 15.20 -8.01 -11.44
N GLN A 277 16.36 -8.69 -11.42
CA GLN A 277 16.49 -10.10 -11.03
C GLN A 277 16.02 -10.34 -9.58
N GLU A 278 16.13 -9.36 -8.70
CA GLU A 278 15.73 -9.47 -7.31
C GLU A 278 14.21 -9.54 -7.17
N ILE A 279 13.46 -8.82 -8.01
CA ILE A 279 12.01 -9.02 -8.12
C ILE A 279 11.73 -10.42 -8.65
N GLU A 280 12.57 -10.93 -9.54
CA GLU A 280 12.44 -12.28 -10.08
C GLU A 280 12.60 -13.37 -9.00
N ASP A 281 13.65 -13.24 -8.21
CA ASP A 281 13.97 -14.11 -7.09
C ASP A 281 12.91 -14.01 -5.97
N LEU A 282 12.31 -12.83 -5.76
CA LEU A 282 11.21 -12.65 -4.83
C LEU A 282 9.93 -13.35 -5.31
N TYR A 283 9.58 -13.25 -6.60
CA TYR A 283 8.40 -13.94 -7.13
C TYR A 283 8.55 -15.45 -7.13
N ALA A 284 9.78 -15.98 -7.28
CA ALA A 284 10.02 -17.39 -7.57
C ALA A 284 9.36 -18.32 -6.53
N PRO A 285 8.70 -19.42 -6.95
CA PRO A 285 8.03 -20.30 -6.01
C PRO A 285 9.02 -21.11 -5.16
N TYR A 286 8.54 -21.63 -4.04
CA TYR A 286 9.33 -22.33 -3.03
C TYR A 286 8.68 -23.66 -2.61
N PRO A 287 9.43 -24.77 -2.47
CA PRO A 287 10.79 -24.97 -2.98
C PRO A 287 10.86 -24.88 -4.51
N SER A 288 12.06 -24.72 -5.09
CA SER A 288 12.23 -24.60 -6.54
C SER A 288 11.88 -25.89 -7.30
N LYS A 289 12.07 -27.05 -6.65
CA LYS A 289 11.62 -28.36 -7.12
C LYS A 289 10.33 -28.74 -6.39
N ASP A 290 9.28 -29.09 -7.14
CA ASP A 290 7.95 -29.41 -6.60
C ASP A 290 7.35 -28.28 -5.73
N PRO A 291 7.08 -27.11 -6.33
CA PRO A 291 6.70 -25.90 -5.61
C PRO A 291 5.40 -26.03 -4.80
N GLN A 292 5.40 -25.44 -3.60
CA GLN A 292 4.31 -25.50 -2.62
C GLN A 292 3.86 -24.13 -2.14
N VAL A 293 4.78 -23.17 -2.10
CA VAL A 293 4.56 -21.79 -1.68
C VAL A 293 4.82 -20.90 -2.90
N PHE A 294 3.83 -20.09 -3.26
CA PHE A 294 3.91 -19.14 -4.36
C PHE A 294 3.85 -17.73 -3.77
N PHE A 295 4.61 -16.78 -4.32
CA PHE A 295 4.66 -15.41 -3.83
C PHE A 295 3.90 -14.48 -4.77
N ALA A 296 3.10 -13.60 -4.18
CA ALA A 296 2.31 -12.58 -4.84
C ALA A 296 2.34 -11.29 -4.02
N GLY A 297 1.75 -10.22 -4.57
CA GLY A 297 1.84 -8.86 -4.02
C GLY A 297 2.64 -7.95 -4.94
N GLU A 298 2.53 -6.64 -4.69
CA GLU A 298 3.11 -5.61 -5.58
C GLU A 298 4.62 -5.76 -5.76
N ALA A 299 5.34 -6.12 -4.70
CA ALA A 299 6.80 -6.31 -4.72
C ALA A 299 7.27 -7.48 -5.60
N THR A 300 6.35 -8.35 -6.03
CA THR A 300 6.64 -9.48 -6.92
C THR A 300 6.26 -9.20 -8.37
N SER A 301 5.89 -7.97 -8.70
CA SER A 301 5.37 -7.58 -10.03
C SER A 301 6.42 -6.83 -10.84
N LEU A 302 6.79 -7.40 -12.00
CA LEU A 302 7.65 -6.70 -12.98
C LEU A 302 6.89 -5.63 -13.78
N GLU A 303 5.57 -5.78 -13.92
CA GLU A 303 4.71 -4.92 -14.75
C GLU A 303 4.11 -3.74 -13.98
N GLY A 304 4.20 -3.74 -12.64
CA GLY A 304 3.49 -2.78 -11.81
C GLY A 304 3.88 -2.86 -10.34
N ILE A 305 5.17 -2.77 -10.04
CA ILE A 305 5.63 -2.53 -8.67
C ILE A 305 4.93 -1.28 -8.11
N GLN A 306 4.66 -1.24 -6.81
CA GLN A 306 3.97 -0.15 -6.09
C GLN A 306 2.48 0.02 -6.42
N CYS A 307 1.90 -0.84 -7.27
CA CYS A 307 0.55 -0.64 -7.80
C CYS A 307 -0.43 -1.73 -7.38
N VAL A 308 -1.70 -1.33 -7.17
CA VAL A 308 -2.82 -2.27 -6.96
C VAL A 308 -2.96 -3.23 -8.14
N THR A 309 -2.83 -2.74 -9.37
CA THR A 309 -2.87 -3.58 -10.59
C THR A 309 -1.75 -4.61 -10.61
N GLY A 310 -0.55 -4.25 -10.15
CA GLY A 310 0.55 -5.20 -10.03
C GLY A 310 0.32 -6.26 -8.97
N ALA A 311 -0.26 -5.89 -7.83
CA ALA A 311 -0.69 -6.85 -6.81
C ALA A 311 -1.76 -7.81 -7.33
N HIS A 312 -2.74 -7.30 -8.10
CA HIS A 312 -3.79 -8.11 -8.71
C HIS A 312 -3.22 -9.13 -9.71
N LYS A 313 -2.43 -8.65 -10.70
CA LYS A 313 -1.80 -9.50 -11.71
C LYS A 313 -0.85 -10.53 -11.11
N SER A 314 -0.09 -10.16 -10.06
CA SER A 314 0.79 -11.12 -9.38
C SER A 314 0.01 -12.18 -8.62
N GLY A 315 -1.17 -11.85 -8.08
CA GLY A 315 -2.11 -12.81 -7.51
C GLY A 315 -2.62 -13.82 -8.55
N GLU A 316 -3.07 -13.35 -9.72
CA GLU A 316 -3.49 -14.23 -10.82
C GLU A 316 -2.35 -15.16 -11.27
N ARG A 317 -1.13 -14.62 -11.40
CA ARG A 317 0.07 -15.40 -11.72
C ARG A 317 0.32 -16.50 -10.70
N ALA A 318 0.28 -16.18 -9.40
CA ALA A 318 0.49 -17.18 -8.35
C ALA A 318 -0.60 -18.27 -8.37
N ALA A 319 -1.86 -17.89 -8.57
CA ALA A 319 -2.96 -18.84 -8.73
C ALA A 319 -2.76 -19.78 -9.93
N ARG A 320 -2.36 -19.26 -11.10
CA ARG A 320 -2.00 -20.08 -12.26
C ARG A 320 -0.82 -21.01 -11.97
N GLY A 321 0.17 -20.56 -11.20
CA GLY A 321 1.29 -21.37 -10.73
C GLY A 321 0.84 -22.57 -9.89
N VAL A 322 -0.07 -22.35 -8.94
CA VAL A 322 -0.69 -23.43 -8.15
C VAL A 322 -1.41 -24.43 -9.06
N MET A 323 -2.24 -23.95 -9.99
CA MET A 323 -2.97 -24.81 -10.93
C MET A 323 -2.02 -25.66 -11.80
N ALA A 324 -0.94 -25.08 -12.31
CA ALA A 324 0.07 -25.82 -13.07
C ALA A 324 0.76 -26.90 -12.23
N ALA A 325 1.11 -26.59 -10.97
CA ALA A 325 1.68 -27.56 -10.05
C ALA A 325 0.73 -28.72 -9.74
N MET A 326 -0.58 -28.45 -9.62
CA MET A 326 -1.61 -29.48 -9.44
C MET A 326 -1.71 -30.41 -10.66
N VAL A 327 -1.66 -29.87 -11.88
CA VAL A 327 -1.72 -30.66 -13.13
C VAL A 327 -0.48 -31.54 -13.30
N ASN A 328 0.72 -30.97 -13.10
CA ASN A 328 1.98 -31.71 -13.22
C ASN A 328 2.04 -32.89 -12.23
N LYS A 329 1.49 -32.72 -11.02
CA LYS A 329 1.34 -33.80 -10.03
C LYS A 329 0.44 -34.93 -10.52
N ARG A 330 -0.72 -34.61 -11.13
CA ARG A 330 -1.63 -35.61 -11.68
C ARG A 330 -0.97 -36.40 -12.81
N ARG A 331 -0.26 -35.72 -13.71
CA ARG A 331 0.48 -36.37 -14.81
C ARG A 331 1.63 -37.25 -14.33
N GLY A 332 2.38 -36.82 -13.32
CA GLY A 332 3.46 -37.62 -12.73
C GLY A 332 2.97 -38.82 -11.91
N ALA A 333 1.71 -38.83 -11.46
CA ALA A 333 1.10 -39.98 -10.78
C ALA A 333 0.44 -40.99 -11.73
N ALA A 334 0.22 -40.61 -13.00
CA ALA A 334 -0.41 -41.44 -14.02
C ALA A 334 0.59 -42.15 -14.96
N LYS A 335 1.89 -41.87 -14.81
CA LYS A 335 3.00 -42.58 -15.47
C LYS A 335 3.61 -43.60 -14.52
#